data_AF-A0A4Q2Z7P3-F1
#
_entry.id   AF-A0A4Q2Z7P3-F1
#
_cell.length_a   1.000
_cell.length_b   1.000
_cell.length_c   1.000
_cell.angle_alpha   90.00
_cell.angle_beta   90.00
_cell.angle_gamma   90.00
#
_symmetry.space_group_name_H-M   'P 1'
#
loop_
_entity.id
_entity.type
_entity.pdbx_description
1 polymer ?
#
loop_
_entity_poly.entity_id
_entity_poly.type
_entity_poly.pdbx_seq_one_letter_code
_entity_poly.pdbx_strand_id
1 'polypeptide(L)'
;MDRGEALQWWQTRWFVALCTFLAAVPLLWPEIPPLVDLPGHMGRYRVQLVYDQFPHLREWYNFRWSLMGNLGVDLLIIPLAKVLGLELAVKLIVVAIPAMTVAGMLWIAREVHGRIPATALFALPLAYSYPFHFGFVNFALSMALAFLAFGWWLRLARLGRIKFRAMVFLPVSILIWITHTFGWGVLGVLAFSAELIRQHDMHRNRDIPWYRDLIGAWIVPGFFAGLHCLVLIPPALLMVAWRSGGHVSGQTADYFNFRAKILWVVQVFRDRWQFFDIASIGVLFLLLLKAVRDPNIQYSRNLALSGLFLL
;
A
#
# COMPACT_ATOMS: atom_id res chain seq x y z
N MET A 1 -29.85 -3.85 23.12
CA MET A 1 -29.54 -2.68 22.25
C MET A 1 -28.74 -1.73 23.09
N ASP A 2 -27.42 -1.93 23.18
CA ASP A 2 -26.56 -1.02 23.94
C ASP A 2 -26.44 0.29 23.19
N ARG A 3 -26.70 1.39 23.89
CA ARG A 3 -26.55 2.75 23.39
C ARG A 3 -25.08 2.91 22.99
N GLY A 4 -24.80 2.81 21.69
CA GLY A 4 -23.44 2.92 21.16
C GLY A 4 -22.80 4.21 21.64
N GLU A 5 -21.64 4.09 22.29
CA GLU A 5 -20.84 5.24 22.74
C GLU A 5 -20.77 6.30 21.63
N ALA A 6 -20.99 7.57 22.01
CA ALA A 6 -20.89 8.66 21.06
C ALA A 6 -19.51 8.63 20.39
N LEU A 7 -19.50 8.71 19.05
CA LEU A 7 -18.26 8.78 18.30
C LEU A 7 -17.46 10.01 18.74
N GLN A 8 -16.18 9.81 18.98
CA GLN A 8 -15.26 10.92 19.22
C GLN A 8 -15.07 11.72 17.93
N TRP A 9 -14.74 13.01 18.03
CA TRP A 9 -14.67 13.91 16.86
C TRP A 9 -13.68 13.41 15.79
N TRP A 10 -12.57 12.78 16.19
CA TRP A 10 -11.58 12.17 15.29
C TRP A 10 -12.03 10.86 14.63
N GLN A 11 -13.19 10.31 15.03
CA GLN A 11 -13.78 9.10 14.42
C GLN A 11 -14.80 9.44 13.33
N THR A 12 -15.09 10.72 13.14
CA THR A 12 -16.11 11.19 12.19
C THR A 12 -15.61 11.14 10.75
N ARG A 13 -16.55 11.05 9.80
CA ARG A 13 -16.24 11.11 8.36
C ARG A 13 -15.59 12.44 7.94
N TRP A 14 -15.96 13.53 8.61
CA TRP A 14 -15.42 14.86 8.34
C TRP A 14 -13.97 14.96 8.75
N PHE A 15 -13.61 14.38 9.88
CA PHE A 15 -12.22 14.30 10.30
C PHE A 15 -11.38 13.46 9.33
N VAL A 16 -11.89 12.32 8.85
CA VAL A 16 -11.21 11.54 7.79
C VAL A 16 -11.02 12.36 6.52
N ALA A 17 -12.05 13.08 6.06
CA ALA A 17 -11.95 13.96 4.90
C ALA A 17 -10.91 15.08 5.11
N LEU A 18 -10.89 15.67 6.31
CA LEU A 18 -9.92 16.69 6.68
C LEU A 18 -8.49 16.14 6.66
N CYS A 19 -8.21 15.00 7.29
CA CYS A 19 -6.87 14.40 7.25
C CYS A 19 -6.41 14.07 5.84
N THR A 20 -7.30 13.49 5.02
CA THR A 20 -7.04 13.19 3.61
C THR A 20 -6.72 14.46 2.82
N PHE A 21 -7.48 15.54 3.04
CA PHE A 21 -7.25 16.82 2.39
C PHE A 21 -5.92 17.44 2.85
N LEU A 22 -5.65 17.48 4.16
CA LEU A 22 -4.42 18.02 4.72
C LEU A 22 -3.18 17.27 4.21
N ALA A 23 -3.29 15.98 3.92
CA ALA A 23 -2.23 15.20 3.31
C ALA A 23 -1.93 15.57 1.84
N ALA A 24 -2.83 16.29 1.16
CA ALA A 24 -2.58 16.83 -0.18
C ALA A 24 -1.95 18.23 -0.15
N VAL A 25 -2.24 19.01 0.90
CA VAL A 25 -1.91 20.45 1.00
C VAL A 25 -0.43 20.78 0.72
N PRO A 26 0.57 20.07 1.28
CA PRO A 26 1.98 20.42 1.06
C PRO A 26 2.40 20.41 -0.41
N LEU A 27 1.70 19.65 -1.26
CA LEU A 27 2.02 19.50 -2.68
C LEU A 27 1.19 20.41 -3.59
N LEU A 28 0.23 21.16 -3.04
CA LEU A 28 -0.55 22.14 -3.80
C LEU A 28 0.29 23.38 -4.13
N TRP A 29 1.15 23.80 -3.20
CA TRP A 29 2.00 24.98 -3.33
C TRP A 29 3.04 24.90 -4.46
N PRO A 30 3.94 23.89 -4.50
CA PRO A 30 4.95 23.83 -5.54
C PRO A 30 4.33 23.57 -6.92
N GLU A 31 4.84 24.23 -7.95
CA GLU A 31 4.39 24.00 -9.34
C GLU A 31 4.72 22.58 -9.80
N ILE A 32 5.96 22.14 -9.54
CA ILE A 32 6.39 20.76 -9.72
C ILE A 32 6.64 20.16 -8.34
N PRO A 33 5.99 19.04 -7.97
CA PRO A 33 6.24 18.38 -6.69
C PRO A 33 7.74 18.09 -6.50
N PRO A 34 8.34 18.46 -5.36
CA PRO A 34 9.80 18.43 -5.18
C PRO A 34 10.29 17.03 -4.80
N LEU A 35 9.99 16.02 -5.62
CA LEU A 35 10.49 14.65 -5.47
C LEU A 35 11.75 14.45 -6.32
N VAL A 36 12.73 13.72 -5.79
CA VAL A 36 14.09 13.63 -6.37
C VAL A 36 14.07 13.17 -7.83
N ASP A 37 13.40 12.05 -8.13
CA ASP A 37 13.38 11.45 -9.46
C ASP A 37 12.26 11.99 -10.38
N LEU A 38 11.34 12.82 -9.86
CA LEU A 38 10.16 13.25 -10.62
C LEU A 38 10.49 14.00 -11.92
N PRO A 39 11.47 14.94 -11.95
CA PRO A 39 11.86 15.59 -13.21
C PRO A 39 12.33 14.60 -14.27
N GLY A 40 13.06 13.55 -13.88
CA GLY A 40 13.48 12.47 -14.77
C GLY A 40 12.29 11.69 -15.33
N HIS A 41 11.29 11.38 -14.49
CA HIS A 41 10.03 10.78 -14.93
C HIS A 41 9.27 11.68 -15.91
N MET A 42 9.15 12.98 -15.63
CA MET A 42 8.48 13.93 -16.51
C MET A 42 9.16 14.03 -17.88
N GLY A 43 10.49 14.06 -17.93
CA GLY A 43 11.24 13.99 -19.20
C GLY A 43 10.92 12.73 -19.99
N ARG A 44 10.90 11.57 -19.32
CA ARG A 44 10.51 10.29 -19.93
C ARG A 44 9.07 10.29 -20.43
N TYR A 45 8.11 10.82 -19.67
CA TYR A 45 6.72 10.93 -20.10
C TYR A 45 6.57 11.87 -21.29
N ARG A 46 7.33 12.96 -21.35
CA ARG A 46 7.36 13.83 -22.52
C ARG A 46 7.81 13.06 -23.75
N VAL A 47 8.94 12.35 -23.68
CA VAL A 47 9.42 11.50 -24.78
C VAL A 47 8.35 10.49 -25.19
N GLN A 48 7.74 9.76 -24.23
CA GLN A 48 6.64 8.83 -24.50
C GLN A 48 5.48 9.45 -25.29
N LEU A 49 5.09 10.69 -24.97
CA LEU A 49 3.94 11.35 -25.60
C LEU A 49 4.22 11.86 -27.02
N VAL A 50 5.48 12.22 -27.32
CA VAL A 50 5.85 12.87 -28.59
C VAL A 50 6.86 12.08 -29.43
N TYR A 51 7.19 10.84 -29.04
CA TYR A 51 8.24 10.03 -29.65
C TYR A 51 8.11 9.93 -31.18
N ASP A 52 6.90 9.71 -31.68
CA ASP A 52 6.64 9.58 -33.13
C ASP A 52 6.47 10.93 -33.85
N GLN A 53 6.39 12.04 -33.13
CA GLN A 53 6.23 13.39 -33.69
C GLN A 53 7.58 14.01 -34.08
N PHE A 54 8.67 13.62 -33.40
CA PHE A 54 9.98 14.23 -33.55
C PHE A 54 11.05 13.19 -33.93
N PRO A 55 11.46 13.10 -35.20
CA PRO A 55 12.40 12.08 -35.67
C PRO A 55 13.74 12.02 -34.92
N HIS A 56 14.26 13.18 -34.49
CA HIS A 56 15.54 13.26 -33.76
C HIS A 56 15.51 12.52 -32.42
N LEU A 57 14.34 12.28 -31.80
CA LEU A 57 14.25 11.50 -30.57
C LEU A 57 14.72 10.05 -30.76
N ARG A 58 14.64 9.52 -31.99
CA ARG A 58 15.07 8.16 -32.33
C ARG A 58 16.59 7.98 -32.33
N GLU A 59 17.35 9.08 -32.37
CA GLU A 59 18.81 9.07 -32.27
C GLU A 59 19.28 8.79 -30.84
N TRP A 60 18.47 9.18 -29.85
CA TRP A 60 18.83 9.12 -28.42
C TRP A 60 18.03 8.08 -27.63
N TYR A 61 16.80 7.78 -28.08
CA TYR A 61 15.87 6.92 -27.35
C TYR A 61 15.30 5.82 -28.24
N ASN A 62 15.06 4.66 -27.65
CA ASN A 62 14.26 3.58 -28.23
C ASN A 62 13.05 3.35 -27.32
N PHE A 63 11.86 3.62 -27.83
CA PHE A 63 10.63 3.45 -27.07
C PHE A 63 9.89 2.17 -27.50
N ARG A 64 9.70 1.25 -26.56
CA ARG A 64 8.95 0.00 -26.77
C ARG A 64 8.05 -0.25 -25.58
N TRP A 65 6.76 -0.44 -25.86
CA TRP A 65 5.82 -0.89 -24.84
C TRP A 65 6.15 -2.31 -24.43
N SER A 66 6.19 -2.53 -23.11
CA SER A 66 6.30 -3.84 -22.51
C SER A 66 5.38 -3.91 -21.32
N LEU A 67 4.56 -4.96 -21.24
CA LEU A 67 3.67 -5.16 -20.10
C LEU A 67 4.51 -5.54 -18.89
N MET A 68 4.59 -4.64 -17.91
CA MET A 68 5.35 -4.85 -16.69
C MET A 68 4.69 -4.18 -15.50
N GLY A 69 5.00 -4.65 -14.29
CA GLY A 69 4.47 -4.09 -13.04
C GLY A 69 5.20 -2.82 -12.62
N ASN A 70 5.21 -1.81 -13.50
CA ASN A 70 5.78 -0.48 -13.27
C ASN A 70 5.27 0.53 -14.33
N LEU A 71 3.98 0.49 -14.68
CA LEU A 71 3.37 1.29 -15.75
C LEU A 71 2.24 2.21 -15.28
N GLY A 72 2.02 2.35 -13.97
CA GLY A 72 0.85 3.07 -13.44
C GLY A 72 0.70 4.48 -13.98
N VAL A 73 1.65 5.35 -13.63
CA VAL A 73 1.69 6.75 -14.06
C VAL A 73 1.86 6.84 -15.57
N ASP A 74 2.68 5.97 -16.17
CA ASP A 74 2.88 5.88 -17.63
C ASP A 74 1.57 5.75 -18.41
N LEU A 75 0.65 4.91 -17.93
CA LEU A 75 -0.65 4.72 -18.55
C LEU A 75 -1.60 5.87 -18.24
N LEU A 76 -1.56 6.40 -17.01
CA LEU A 76 -2.40 7.53 -16.58
C LEU A 76 -2.08 8.82 -17.33
N ILE A 77 -0.80 9.10 -17.63
CA ILE A 77 -0.40 10.33 -18.32
C ILE A 77 -0.88 10.39 -19.77
N ILE A 78 -1.15 9.25 -20.43
CA ILE A 78 -1.61 9.23 -21.83
C ILE A 78 -2.93 9.99 -22.01
N PRO A 79 -4.03 9.67 -21.29
CA PRO A 79 -5.26 10.44 -21.38
C PRO A 79 -5.16 11.78 -20.64
N LEU A 80 -4.51 11.84 -19.47
CA LEU A 80 -4.51 13.05 -18.65
C LEU A 80 -3.72 14.19 -19.28
N ALA A 81 -2.57 13.91 -19.89
CA ALA A 81 -1.77 14.95 -20.53
C ALA A 81 -2.46 15.56 -21.77
N LYS A 82 -3.34 14.81 -22.44
CA LYS A 82 -4.15 15.33 -23.57
C LYS A 82 -5.15 16.39 -23.12
N VAL A 83 -5.68 16.27 -21.90
CA VAL A 83 -6.73 17.16 -21.37
C VAL A 83 -6.14 18.29 -20.54
N LEU A 84 -5.13 18.00 -19.72
CA LEU A 84 -4.61 18.89 -18.69
C LEU A 84 -3.20 19.42 -18.97
N GLY A 85 -2.51 18.86 -19.96
CA GLY A 85 -1.06 19.01 -20.10
C GLY A 85 -0.29 18.08 -19.15
N LEU A 86 0.97 17.80 -19.49
CA LEU A 86 1.81 16.84 -18.76
C LEU A 86 2.07 17.25 -17.31
N GLU A 87 2.38 18.52 -17.08
CA GLU A 87 2.81 19.02 -15.77
C GLU A 87 1.67 18.96 -14.75
N LEU A 88 0.49 19.47 -15.11
CA LEU A 88 -0.69 19.41 -14.26
C LEU A 88 -1.15 17.96 -14.04
N ALA A 89 -1.13 17.11 -15.08
CA ALA A 89 -1.46 15.69 -14.93
C ALA A 89 -0.57 15.00 -13.91
N VAL A 90 0.75 15.17 -14.00
CA VAL A 90 1.72 14.61 -13.06
C VAL A 90 1.52 15.18 -11.66
N LYS A 91 1.33 16.50 -11.52
CA LYS A 91 1.05 17.15 -10.23
C LYS A 91 -0.16 16.53 -9.54
N LEU A 92 -1.29 16.39 -10.25
CA LEU A 92 -2.52 15.83 -9.67
C LEU A 92 -2.35 14.37 -9.25
N ILE A 93 -1.65 13.55 -10.03
CA ILE A 93 -1.32 12.18 -9.65
C ILE A 93 -0.50 12.16 -8.36
N VAL A 94 0.57 12.96 -8.30
CA VAL A 94 1.48 13.00 -7.14
C VAL A 94 0.78 13.53 -5.88
N VAL A 95 -0.09 14.54 -6.01
CA VAL A 95 -0.92 15.07 -4.92
C VAL A 95 -1.91 14.02 -4.40
N ALA A 96 -2.46 13.18 -5.27
CA ALA A 96 -3.42 12.15 -4.88
C ALA A 96 -2.80 11.02 -4.05
N ILE A 97 -1.52 10.71 -4.23
CA ILE A 97 -0.83 9.60 -3.54
C ILE A 97 -0.90 9.71 -2.00
N PRO A 98 -0.44 10.80 -1.35
CA PRO A 98 -0.50 10.89 0.11
C PRO A 98 -1.94 10.95 0.63
N ALA A 99 -2.85 11.62 -0.08
CA ALA A 99 -4.26 11.65 0.26
C ALA A 99 -4.89 10.24 0.26
N MET A 100 -4.66 9.48 -0.81
CA MET A 100 -5.12 8.09 -0.93
C MET A 100 -4.51 7.18 0.14
N THR A 101 -3.23 7.39 0.46
CA THR A 101 -2.50 6.64 1.49
C THR A 101 -3.13 6.87 2.87
N VAL A 102 -3.34 8.12 3.26
CA VAL A 102 -4.01 8.50 4.51
C VAL A 102 -5.42 7.96 4.58
N ALA A 103 -6.21 8.10 3.50
CA ALA A 103 -7.55 7.54 3.41
C ALA A 103 -7.54 6.02 3.60
N GLY A 104 -6.60 5.31 2.96
CA GLY A 104 -6.42 3.87 3.10
C GLY A 104 -6.06 3.45 4.52
N MET A 105 -5.08 4.10 5.15
CA MET A 105 -4.67 3.82 6.54
C MET A 105 -5.84 3.99 7.52
N LEU A 106 -6.59 5.09 7.42
CA LEU A 106 -7.74 5.36 8.29
C LEU A 106 -8.90 4.38 8.03
N TRP A 107 -9.11 3.98 6.77
CA TRP A 107 -10.13 3.00 6.43
C TRP A 107 -9.78 1.61 6.98
N ILE A 108 -8.53 1.16 6.82
CA ILE A 108 -8.04 -0.09 7.41
C ILE A 108 -8.21 -0.05 8.92
N ALA A 109 -7.76 1.02 9.59
CA ALA A 109 -7.89 1.15 11.03
C ALA A 109 -9.34 1.02 11.50
N ARG A 110 -10.28 1.65 10.79
CA ARG A 110 -11.72 1.53 11.06
C ARG A 110 -12.24 0.10 10.86
N GLU A 111 -11.88 -0.58 9.78
CA GLU A 111 -12.40 -1.93 9.52
C GLU A 111 -11.81 -2.96 10.49
N VAL A 112 -10.57 -2.76 10.95
CA VAL A 112 -9.91 -3.64 11.91
C VAL A 112 -10.41 -3.42 13.34
N HIS A 113 -10.58 -2.17 13.77
CA HIS A 113 -10.89 -1.83 15.16
C HIS A 113 -12.37 -1.46 15.39
N GLY A 114 -13.19 -1.44 14.34
CA GLY A 114 -14.59 -0.95 14.36
C GLY A 114 -14.73 0.58 14.42
N ARG A 115 -13.67 1.28 14.83
CA ARG A 115 -13.54 2.73 14.96
C ARG A 115 -12.11 3.16 14.66
N ILE A 116 -11.87 4.46 14.44
CA ILE A 116 -10.51 4.97 14.24
C ILE A 116 -9.87 5.19 15.63
N PRO A 117 -8.81 4.44 16.00
CA PRO A 117 -8.08 4.71 17.23
C PRO A 117 -7.26 5.99 17.07
N ALA A 118 -7.07 6.75 18.15
CA ALA A 118 -6.26 7.98 18.12
C ALA A 118 -4.80 7.69 17.69
N THR A 119 -4.31 6.49 17.97
CA THR A 119 -2.97 6.04 17.55
C THR A 119 -2.81 5.95 16.03
N ALA A 120 -3.89 5.81 15.25
CA ALA A 120 -3.81 5.78 13.80
C ALA A 120 -3.27 7.10 13.21
N LEU A 121 -3.41 8.22 13.94
CA LEU A 121 -2.92 9.53 13.49
C LEU A 121 -1.39 9.57 13.38
N PHE A 122 -0.69 8.80 14.23
CA PHE A 122 0.76 8.72 14.19
C PHE A 122 1.28 7.97 12.96
N ALA A 123 0.45 7.16 12.29
CA ALA A 123 0.83 6.51 11.05
C ALA A 123 0.73 7.43 9.83
N LEU A 124 -0.06 8.51 9.88
CA LEU A 124 -0.35 9.36 8.72
C LEU A 124 0.88 10.04 8.09
N PRO A 125 1.89 10.49 8.87
CA PRO A 125 3.12 11.04 8.29
C PRO A 125 3.85 10.06 7.35
N LEU A 126 3.66 8.74 7.50
CA LEU A 126 4.27 7.74 6.62
C LEU A 126 3.81 7.83 5.16
N ALA A 127 2.73 8.57 4.88
CA ALA A 127 2.34 8.96 3.52
C ALA A 127 3.43 9.73 2.78
N TYR A 128 4.34 10.39 3.51
CA TYR A 128 5.53 11.09 3.03
C TYR A 128 6.81 10.31 3.39
N SER A 129 6.78 8.99 3.29
CA SER A 129 7.98 8.18 3.49
C SER A 129 9.02 8.39 2.38
N TYR A 130 10.27 7.99 2.65
CA TYR A 130 11.41 8.12 1.75
C TYR A 130 11.14 7.67 0.30
N PRO A 131 10.49 6.52 0.02
CA PRO A 131 10.18 6.13 -1.35
C PRO A 131 9.33 7.17 -2.11
N PHE A 132 8.41 7.84 -1.42
CA PHE A 132 7.63 8.92 -2.01
C PHE A 132 8.50 10.14 -2.26
N HIS A 133 9.27 10.60 -1.27
CA HIS A 133 10.20 11.74 -1.42
C HIS A 133 11.24 11.53 -2.51
N PHE A 134 11.74 10.32 -2.65
CA PHE A 134 12.70 9.97 -3.68
C PHE A 134 12.07 9.98 -5.09
N GLY A 135 10.75 9.88 -5.20
CA GLY A 135 10.05 9.95 -6.49
C GLY A 135 9.72 8.59 -7.09
N PHE A 136 9.68 7.51 -6.32
CA PHE A 136 9.18 6.21 -6.77
C PHE A 136 7.64 6.22 -6.94
N VAL A 137 7.16 7.04 -7.88
CA VAL A 137 5.74 7.40 -8.00
C VAL A 137 4.83 6.22 -8.33
N ASN A 138 5.28 5.29 -9.19
CA ASN A 138 4.54 4.05 -9.47
C ASN A 138 4.42 3.17 -8.22
N PHE A 139 5.53 2.99 -7.49
CA PHE A 139 5.54 2.26 -6.22
C PHE A 139 4.59 2.90 -5.20
N ALA A 140 4.73 4.21 -4.96
CA ALA A 140 3.93 4.92 -3.96
C ALA A 140 2.44 4.94 -4.32
N LEU A 141 2.09 5.14 -5.60
CA LEU A 141 0.72 5.04 -6.09
C LEU A 141 0.14 3.63 -5.88
N SER A 142 0.92 2.59 -6.20
CA SER A 142 0.50 1.19 -6.02
C SER A 142 0.29 0.87 -4.54
N MET A 143 1.13 1.36 -3.63
CA MET A 143 0.96 1.22 -2.18
C MET A 143 -0.30 1.93 -1.67
N ALA A 144 -0.57 3.15 -2.16
CA ALA A 144 -1.79 3.89 -1.82
C ALA A 144 -3.06 3.12 -2.27
N LEU A 145 -3.05 2.58 -3.50
CA LEU A 145 -4.11 1.72 -4.02
C LEU A 145 -4.24 0.43 -3.19
N ALA A 146 -3.12 -0.19 -2.80
CA ALA A 146 -3.12 -1.39 -1.98
C ALA A 146 -3.76 -1.17 -0.60
N PHE A 147 -3.52 -0.02 0.05
CA PHE A 147 -4.17 0.28 1.33
C PHE A 147 -5.68 0.51 1.18
N LEU A 148 -6.11 1.25 0.16
CA LEU A 148 -7.54 1.43 -0.12
C LEU A 148 -8.22 0.10 -0.47
N ALA A 149 -7.58 -0.71 -1.32
CA ALA A 149 -8.06 -2.03 -1.69
C ALA A 149 -8.12 -2.95 -0.47
N PHE A 150 -7.13 -2.93 0.42
CA PHE A 150 -7.17 -3.74 1.63
C PHE A 150 -8.28 -3.30 2.59
N GLY A 151 -8.50 -2.00 2.78
CA GLY A 151 -9.67 -1.48 3.51
C GLY A 151 -10.99 -1.99 2.92
N TRP A 152 -11.10 -2.00 1.59
CA TRP A 152 -12.27 -2.55 0.90
C TRP A 152 -12.40 -4.08 1.06
N TRP A 153 -11.29 -4.82 1.00
CA TRP A 153 -11.23 -6.27 1.21
C TRP A 153 -11.81 -6.66 2.57
N LEU A 154 -11.36 -5.98 3.62
CA LEU A 154 -11.85 -6.16 4.99
C LEU A 154 -13.34 -5.84 5.09
N ARG A 155 -13.77 -4.72 4.48
CA ARG A 155 -15.18 -4.32 4.48
C ARG A 155 -16.08 -5.35 3.80
N LEU A 156 -15.70 -5.89 2.65
CA LEU A 156 -16.49 -6.90 1.95
C LEU A 156 -16.58 -8.20 2.74
N ALA A 157 -15.49 -8.58 3.43
CA ALA A 157 -15.49 -9.73 4.32
C ALA A 157 -16.45 -9.54 5.50
N ARG A 158 -16.41 -8.38 6.16
CA ARG A 158 -17.33 -8.02 7.25
C ARG A 158 -18.80 -8.00 6.83
N LEU A 159 -19.08 -7.59 5.60
CA LEU A 159 -20.43 -7.60 5.02
C LEU A 159 -20.85 -8.96 4.46
N GLY A 160 -20.03 -10.02 4.59
CA GLY A 160 -20.32 -11.36 4.08
C GLY A 160 -20.31 -11.47 2.54
N ARG A 161 -19.83 -10.45 1.82
CA ARG A 161 -19.89 -10.37 0.35
C ARG A 161 -18.70 -11.07 -0.33
N ILE A 162 -18.41 -12.32 0.06
CA ILE A 162 -17.20 -13.05 -0.37
C ILE A 162 -17.16 -13.31 -1.88
N LYS A 163 -18.29 -13.68 -2.51
CA LYS A 163 -18.36 -13.90 -3.96
C LYS A 163 -18.07 -12.61 -4.75
N PHE A 164 -18.72 -11.51 -4.34
CA PHE A 164 -18.50 -10.20 -4.95
C PHE A 164 -17.05 -9.73 -4.75
N ARG A 165 -16.47 -9.96 -3.56
CA ARG A 165 -15.05 -9.71 -3.29
C ARG A 165 -14.18 -10.45 -4.30
N ALA A 166 -14.41 -11.74 -4.52
CA ALA A 166 -13.66 -12.51 -5.50
C ALA A 166 -13.74 -11.91 -6.92
N MET A 167 -14.93 -11.52 -7.36
CA MET A 167 -15.15 -10.93 -8.69
C MET A 167 -14.42 -9.61 -8.90
N VAL A 168 -14.47 -8.69 -7.92
CA VAL A 168 -13.86 -7.36 -8.06
C VAL A 168 -12.36 -7.36 -7.79
N PHE A 169 -11.86 -8.27 -6.95
CA PHE A 169 -10.43 -8.29 -6.62
C PHE A 169 -9.54 -8.90 -7.70
N LEU A 170 -10.12 -9.68 -8.63
CA LEU A 170 -9.41 -10.09 -9.83
C LEU A 170 -8.90 -8.89 -10.65
N PRO A 171 -9.78 -7.99 -11.18
CA PRO A 171 -9.30 -6.82 -11.92
C PRO A 171 -8.53 -5.82 -11.05
N VAL A 172 -8.87 -5.65 -9.77
CA VAL A 172 -8.11 -4.78 -8.85
C VAL A 172 -6.68 -5.27 -8.67
N SER A 173 -6.47 -6.58 -8.54
CA SER A 173 -5.11 -7.15 -8.39
C SER A 173 -4.24 -6.87 -9.62
N ILE A 174 -4.81 -6.99 -10.82
CA ILE A 174 -4.14 -6.70 -12.08
C ILE A 174 -3.82 -5.21 -12.19
N LEU A 175 -4.77 -4.33 -11.85
CA LEU A 175 -4.57 -2.88 -11.88
C LEU A 175 -3.44 -2.42 -10.94
N ILE A 176 -3.42 -2.94 -9.71
CA ILE A 176 -2.37 -2.60 -8.73
C ILE A 176 -1.02 -3.16 -9.19
N TRP A 177 -0.99 -4.39 -9.73
CA TRP A 177 0.23 -4.96 -10.28
C TRP A 177 0.79 -4.14 -11.44
N ILE A 178 -0.04 -3.78 -12.44
CA ILE A 178 0.34 -2.91 -13.56
C ILE A 178 0.90 -1.60 -13.03
N THR A 179 0.29 -1.05 -11.98
CA THR A 179 0.79 0.17 -11.33
C THR A 179 2.19 -0.05 -10.79
N HIS A 180 2.36 -1.02 -9.90
CA HIS A 180 3.66 -1.51 -9.45
C HIS A 180 3.55 -2.87 -8.76
N THR A 181 4.47 -3.80 -9.03
CA THR A 181 4.46 -5.16 -8.46
C THR A 181 4.44 -5.19 -6.92
N PHE A 182 5.17 -4.28 -6.27
CA PHE A 182 5.24 -4.26 -4.80
C PHE A 182 3.88 -4.00 -4.10
N GLY A 183 3.07 -3.05 -4.58
CA GLY A 183 1.76 -2.81 -3.94
C GLY A 183 0.82 -4.01 -4.11
N TRP A 184 0.92 -4.73 -5.23
CA TRP A 184 0.20 -6.00 -5.42
C TRP A 184 0.68 -7.07 -4.44
N GLY A 185 2.00 -7.22 -4.29
CA GLY A 185 2.59 -8.18 -3.35
C GLY A 185 2.18 -7.89 -1.90
N VAL A 186 2.24 -6.62 -1.48
CA VAL A 186 1.80 -6.19 -0.16
C VAL A 186 0.30 -6.45 0.02
N LEU A 187 -0.56 -6.11 -0.95
CA LEU A 187 -1.98 -6.44 -0.88
C LEU A 187 -2.20 -7.94 -0.68
N GLY A 188 -1.45 -8.78 -1.39
CA GLY A 188 -1.50 -10.24 -1.24
C GLY A 188 -1.20 -10.70 0.19
N VAL A 189 -0.11 -10.19 0.78
CA VAL A 189 0.29 -10.50 2.16
C VAL A 189 -0.77 -10.04 3.16
N LEU A 190 -1.27 -8.80 3.02
CA LEU A 190 -2.30 -8.23 3.89
C LEU A 190 -3.63 -8.98 3.78
N ALA A 191 -4.06 -9.31 2.56
CA ALA A 191 -5.30 -10.03 2.31
C ALA A 191 -5.22 -11.45 2.88
N PHE A 192 -4.10 -12.15 2.67
CA PHE A 192 -3.88 -13.50 3.19
C PHE A 192 -3.82 -13.54 4.71
N SER A 193 -3.07 -12.63 5.35
CA SER A 193 -2.99 -12.57 6.81
C SER A 193 -4.36 -12.31 7.46
N ALA A 194 -5.13 -11.35 6.92
CA ALA A 194 -6.48 -11.06 7.41
C ALA A 194 -7.44 -12.23 7.20
N GLU A 195 -7.33 -12.91 6.05
CA GLU A 195 -8.15 -14.08 5.77
C GLU A 195 -7.76 -15.27 6.65
N LEU A 196 -6.47 -15.48 6.95
CA LEU A 196 -6.01 -16.51 7.87
C LEU A 196 -6.62 -16.33 9.25
N ILE A 197 -6.58 -15.11 9.81
CA ILE A 197 -7.20 -14.83 11.11
C ILE A 197 -8.72 -15.01 11.05
N ARG A 198 -9.38 -14.54 9.97
CA ARG A 198 -10.82 -14.71 9.78
C ARG A 198 -11.22 -16.19 9.76
N GLN A 199 -10.47 -17.01 9.02
CA GLN A 199 -10.72 -18.45 8.91
C GLN A 199 -10.37 -19.19 10.20
N HIS A 200 -9.29 -18.79 10.86
CA HIS A 200 -8.91 -19.31 12.19
C HIS A 200 -10.04 -19.08 13.17
N ASP A 201 -10.60 -17.87 13.23
CA ASP A 201 -11.66 -17.53 14.18
C ASP A 201 -13.01 -18.20 13.85
N MET A 202 -13.22 -18.62 12.60
CA MET A 202 -14.40 -19.38 12.18
C MET A 202 -14.29 -20.89 12.43
N HIS A 203 -13.12 -21.49 12.19
CA HIS A 203 -12.94 -22.95 12.21
C HIS A 203 -12.38 -23.47 13.54
N ARG A 204 -11.74 -22.62 14.34
CA ARG A 204 -11.15 -23.04 15.60
C ARG A 204 -12.23 -23.54 16.58
N ASN A 205 -12.00 -24.72 17.15
CA ASN A 205 -12.74 -25.16 18.33
C ASN A 205 -12.39 -24.26 19.53
N ARG A 206 -13.40 -23.60 20.11
CA ARG A 206 -13.22 -22.68 21.24
C ARG A 206 -12.86 -23.39 22.54
N ASP A 207 -13.22 -24.67 22.67
CA ASP A 207 -12.97 -25.47 23.87
C ASP A 207 -11.51 -25.94 23.95
N ILE A 208 -10.78 -25.88 22.83
CA ILE A 208 -9.39 -26.33 22.75
C ILE A 208 -8.47 -25.10 22.60
N PRO A 209 -7.39 -25.00 23.40
CA PRO A 209 -6.37 -24.00 23.19
C PRO A 209 -5.76 -24.14 21.78
N TRP A 210 -5.56 -23.03 21.07
CA TRP A 210 -5.11 -23.03 19.67
C TRP A 210 -3.80 -23.79 19.42
N TYR A 211 -2.92 -23.88 20.43
CA TYR A 211 -1.65 -24.59 20.33
C TYR A 211 -1.78 -26.11 20.45
N ARG A 212 -2.94 -26.61 20.89
CA ARG A 212 -3.23 -28.05 21.03
C ARG A 212 -3.98 -28.63 19.82
N ASP A 213 -4.52 -27.77 18.95
CA ASP A 213 -5.20 -28.16 17.71
C ASP A 213 -4.61 -27.37 16.51
N LEU A 214 -3.37 -27.71 16.15
CA LEU A 214 -2.67 -27.04 15.04
C LEU A 214 -3.38 -27.24 13.70
N ILE A 215 -3.99 -28.41 13.48
CA ILE A 215 -4.66 -28.74 12.22
C ILE A 215 -5.92 -27.89 12.05
N GLY A 216 -6.83 -27.94 13.03
CA GLY A 216 -8.09 -27.20 12.99
C GLY A 216 -7.91 -25.70 13.17
N ALA A 217 -6.93 -25.26 13.95
CA ALA A 217 -6.70 -23.83 14.19
C ALA A 217 -5.88 -23.15 13.09
N TRP A 218 -4.93 -23.84 12.43
CA TRP A 218 -3.99 -23.15 11.51
C TRP A 218 -3.90 -23.77 10.12
N ILE A 219 -3.82 -25.10 9.99
CA ILE A 219 -3.62 -25.72 8.67
C ILE A 219 -4.88 -25.60 7.81
N VAL A 220 -6.04 -25.99 8.34
CA VAL A 220 -7.33 -25.89 7.63
C VAL A 220 -7.66 -24.42 7.31
N PRO A 221 -7.56 -23.48 8.27
CA PRO A 221 -7.69 -22.05 7.99
C PRO A 221 -6.72 -21.52 6.94
N GLY A 222 -5.46 -21.97 6.96
CA GLY A 222 -4.45 -21.60 5.97
C GLY A 222 -4.83 -22.03 4.56
N PHE A 223 -5.34 -23.25 4.40
CA PHE A 223 -5.84 -23.74 3.12
C PHE A 223 -6.99 -22.87 2.59
N PHE A 224 -8.00 -22.60 3.41
CA PHE A 224 -9.14 -21.76 3.00
C PHE A 224 -8.74 -20.30 2.76
N ALA A 225 -7.77 -19.78 3.51
CA ALA A 225 -7.22 -18.45 3.29
C ALA A 225 -6.51 -18.37 1.94
N GLY A 226 -5.72 -19.39 1.59
CA GLY A 226 -5.11 -19.54 0.27
C GLY A 226 -6.15 -19.59 -0.84
N LEU A 227 -7.20 -20.42 -0.67
CA LEU A 227 -8.30 -20.54 -1.63
C LEU A 227 -8.99 -19.19 -1.90
N HIS A 228 -9.27 -18.43 -0.84
CA HIS A 228 -9.90 -17.12 -0.94
C HIS A 228 -8.99 -16.05 -1.57
N CYS A 229 -7.67 -16.21 -1.46
CA CYS A 229 -6.69 -15.29 -2.04
C CYS A 229 -6.24 -15.68 -3.46
N LEU A 230 -6.71 -16.81 -4.02
CA LEU A 230 -6.39 -17.22 -5.40
C LEU A 230 -6.73 -16.13 -6.43
N VAL A 231 -7.74 -15.31 -6.16
CA VAL A 231 -8.14 -14.20 -7.04
C VAL A 231 -7.04 -13.13 -7.21
N LEU A 232 -6.05 -13.10 -6.32
CA LEU A 232 -4.91 -12.19 -6.38
C LEU A 232 -3.70 -12.81 -7.11
N ILE A 233 -3.73 -14.10 -7.45
CA ILE A 233 -2.61 -14.83 -8.09
C ILE A 233 -2.39 -14.50 -9.57
N PRO A 234 -3.39 -14.14 -10.41
CA PRO A 234 -3.16 -14.00 -11.85
C PRO A 234 -1.96 -13.13 -12.25
N PRO A 235 -1.65 -12.00 -11.60
CA PRO A 235 -0.40 -11.27 -11.87
C PRO A 235 0.89 -12.07 -11.66
N ALA A 236 0.93 -12.99 -10.69
CA ALA A 236 2.05 -13.92 -10.52
C ALA A 236 2.21 -14.86 -11.72
N LEU A 237 1.10 -15.38 -12.24
CA LEU A 237 1.11 -16.23 -13.44
C LEU A 237 1.62 -15.45 -14.66
N LEU A 238 1.22 -14.19 -14.81
CA LEU A 238 1.74 -13.31 -15.86
C LEU A 238 3.26 -13.13 -15.71
N MET A 239 3.74 -12.82 -14.50
CA MET A 239 5.18 -12.66 -14.27
C MET A 239 5.99 -13.93 -14.51
N VAL A 240 5.44 -15.11 -14.20
CA VAL A 240 6.09 -16.40 -14.48
C VAL A 240 6.11 -16.68 -15.99
N ALA A 241 4.99 -16.48 -16.69
CA ALA A 241 4.89 -16.70 -18.13
C ALA A 241 5.81 -15.76 -18.93
N TRP A 242 5.94 -14.50 -18.49
CA TRP A 242 6.77 -13.48 -19.13
C TRP A 242 8.23 -13.43 -18.64
N ARG A 243 8.64 -14.34 -17.76
CA ARG A 243 10.02 -14.44 -17.23
C ARG A 243 11.06 -14.80 -18.30
N SER A 244 10.65 -15.02 -19.55
CA SER A 244 11.48 -15.44 -20.68
C SER A 244 12.31 -14.33 -21.35
N GLY A 245 12.07 -13.05 -21.04
CA GLY A 245 12.97 -11.96 -21.45
C GLY A 245 14.11 -11.82 -20.44
N GLY A 246 15.37 -12.03 -20.85
CA GLY A 246 16.59 -12.10 -20.01
C GLY A 246 16.99 -10.86 -19.18
N HIS A 247 16.04 -10.11 -18.63
CA HIS A 247 16.23 -8.90 -17.83
C HIS A 247 15.87 -9.08 -16.34
N VAL A 248 15.70 -10.32 -15.86
CA VAL A 248 15.36 -10.60 -14.45
C VAL A 248 16.64 -10.87 -13.65
N SER A 249 17.30 -9.80 -13.19
CA SER A 249 18.51 -9.87 -12.36
C SER A 249 18.24 -9.83 -10.85
N GLY A 250 16.96 -9.75 -10.43
CA GLY A 250 16.59 -9.67 -9.02
C GLY A 250 17.06 -10.89 -8.22
N GLN A 251 17.89 -10.66 -7.21
CA GLN A 251 18.39 -11.69 -6.30
C GLN A 251 17.65 -11.62 -4.96
N THR A 252 17.24 -12.76 -4.42
CA THR A 252 16.62 -12.86 -3.08
C THR A 252 17.63 -13.10 -1.96
N ALA A 253 18.93 -13.21 -2.30
CA ALA A 253 20.00 -13.59 -1.38
C ALA A 253 20.17 -12.63 -0.19
N ASP A 254 19.76 -11.36 -0.34
CA ASP A 254 19.93 -10.32 0.70
C ASP A 254 18.72 -10.19 1.65
N TYR A 255 17.72 -11.10 1.58
CA TYR A 255 16.48 -11.00 2.37
C TYR A 255 16.74 -10.94 3.90
N PHE A 256 17.77 -11.63 4.39
CA PHE A 256 18.12 -11.67 5.82
C PHE A 256 19.19 -10.64 6.22
N ASN A 257 19.43 -9.62 5.41
CA ASN A 257 20.33 -8.53 5.76
C ASN A 257 19.69 -7.60 6.80
N PHE A 258 19.77 -8.00 8.07
CA PHE A 258 19.20 -7.25 9.18
C PHE A 258 19.80 -5.86 9.33
N ARG A 259 21.07 -5.67 8.96
CA ARG A 259 21.70 -4.34 8.97
C ARG A 259 21.01 -3.41 7.97
N ALA A 260 20.77 -3.86 6.75
CA ALA A 260 20.03 -3.08 5.75
C ALA A 260 18.59 -2.81 6.22
N LYS A 261 17.89 -3.81 6.77
CA LYS A 261 16.52 -3.63 7.31
C LYS A 261 16.46 -2.55 8.39
N ILE A 262 17.37 -2.58 9.36
CA ILE A 262 17.44 -1.55 10.42
C ILE A 262 17.73 -0.18 9.83
N LEU A 263 18.67 -0.09 8.86
CA LEU A 263 18.96 1.18 8.18
C LEU A 263 17.72 1.73 7.47
N TRP A 264 16.96 0.89 6.76
CA TRP A 264 15.71 1.31 6.11
C TRP A 264 14.65 1.78 7.10
N VAL A 265 14.54 1.11 8.26
CA VAL A 265 13.63 1.51 9.34
C VAL A 265 13.99 2.88 9.91
N VAL A 266 15.27 3.16 10.12
CA VAL A 266 15.73 4.47 10.63
C VAL A 266 15.67 5.57 9.55
N GLN A 267 15.61 5.17 8.27
CA GLN A 267 15.51 6.07 7.11
C GLN A 267 14.09 6.15 6.53
N VAL A 268 13.07 5.80 7.32
CA VAL A 268 11.67 5.79 6.84
C VAL A 268 11.23 7.16 6.30
N PHE A 269 11.63 8.25 6.93
CA PHE A 269 11.35 9.62 6.43
C PHE A 269 12.48 10.10 5.51
N ARG A 270 13.73 10.02 6.00
CA ARG A 270 14.93 10.45 5.27
C ARG A 270 14.72 11.81 4.60
N ASP A 271 14.21 12.74 5.41
CA ASP A 271 14.10 14.15 5.10
C ASP A 271 15.47 14.82 5.28
N ARG A 272 15.52 16.14 5.11
CA ARG A 272 16.73 16.97 5.22
C ARG A 272 17.33 17.00 6.63
N TRP A 273 16.55 16.65 7.65
CA TRP A 273 16.93 16.81 9.06
C TRP A 273 17.01 15.46 9.77
N GLN A 274 18.19 14.84 9.73
CA GLN A 274 18.41 13.50 10.29
C GLN A 274 17.93 13.35 11.75
N PHE A 275 18.17 14.35 12.60
CA PHE A 275 17.72 14.29 14.00
C PHE A 275 16.19 14.25 14.10
N PHE A 276 15.50 15.06 13.30
CA PHE A 276 14.04 15.10 13.27
C PHE A 276 13.44 13.78 12.77
N ASP A 277 14.06 13.16 11.76
CA ASP A 277 13.64 11.84 11.26
C ASP A 277 13.77 10.77 12.33
N ILE A 278 14.94 10.70 12.98
CA ILE A 278 15.22 9.72 14.04
C ILE A 278 14.25 9.93 15.21
N ALA A 279 14.02 11.18 15.63
CA ALA A 279 13.08 11.49 16.69
C ALA A 279 11.65 11.08 16.32
N SER A 280 11.21 11.37 15.10
CA SER A 280 9.87 11.00 14.60
C SER A 280 9.66 9.49 14.58
N ILE A 281 10.65 8.74 14.11
CA ILE A 281 10.64 7.28 14.15
C ILE A 281 10.66 6.77 15.59
N GLY A 282 11.44 7.40 16.47
CA GLY A 282 11.46 7.13 17.91
C GLY A 282 10.07 7.24 18.55
N VAL A 283 9.28 8.26 18.20
CA VAL A 283 7.88 8.38 18.66
C VAL A 283 7.02 7.18 18.23
N LEU A 284 7.16 6.72 16.98
CA LEU A 284 6.42 5.54 16.49
C LEU A 284 6.81 4.28 17.28
N PHE A 285 8.10 4.06 17.53
CA PHE A 285 8.58 2.91 18.32
C PHE A 285 8.15 2.99 19.78
N LEU A 286 8.20 4.17 20.40
CA LEU A 286 7.72 4.36 21.77
C LEU A 286 6.22 4.06 21.89
N LEU A 287 5.41 4.42 20.89
CA LEU A 287 4.00 4.08 20.85
C LEU A 287 3.77 2.57 20.73
N LEU A 288 4.52 1.89 19.86
CA LEU A 288 4.48 0.43 19.76
C LEU A 288 4.88 -0.21 21.10
N LEU A 289 6.01 0.18 21.70
CA LEU A 289 6.44 -0.35 23.00
C LEU A 289 5.42 -0.08 24.11
N LYS A 290 4.81 1.11 24.13
CA LYS A 290 3.76 1.45 25.09
C LYS A 290 2.52 0.55 24.92
N ALA A 291 2.16 0.21 23.67
CA ALA A 291 1.03 -0.68 23.38
C ALA A 291 1.18 -2.10 23.95
N VAL A 292 2.41 -2.54 24.27
CA VAL A 292 2.63 -3.84 24.92
C VAL A 292 2.18 -3.82 26.39
N ARG A 293 2.26 -2.67 27.06
CA ARG A 293 2.05 -2.53 28.51
C ARG A 293 0.79 -1.76 28.89
N ASP A 294 0.22 -0.99 27.97
CA ASP A 294 -0.95 -0.17 28.22
C ASP A 294 -2.24 -0.92 27.81
N PRO A 295 -3.13 -1.28 28.76
CA PRO A 295 -4.36 -2.00 28.42
C PRO A 295 -5.32 -1.18 27.54
N ASN A 296 -5.13 0.14 27.46
CA ASN A 296 -5.93 1.03 26.63
C ASN A 296 -5.47 1.07 25.16
N ILE A 297 -4.28 0.52 24.85
CA ILE A 297 -3.73 0.46 23.50
C ILE A 297 -3.50 -1.01 23.16
N GLN A 298 -4.28 -1.56 22.22
CA GLN A 298 -4.24 -2.98 21.90
C GLN A 298 -3.72 -3.24 20.50
N TYR A 299 -2.94 -4.31 20.36
CA TYR A 299 -2.56 -4.85 19.06
C TYR A 299 -3.73 -5.60 18.43
N SER A 300 -3.98 -5.33 17.16
CA SER A 300 -4.86 -6.17 16.35
C SER A 300 -4.12 -7.39 15.85
N ARG A 301 -4.71 -8.58 16.02
CA ARG A 301 -4.18 -9.85 15.46
C ARG A 301 -4.02 -9.78 13.94
N ASN A 302 -4.95 -9.12 13.24
CA ASN A 302 -4.90 -8.94 11.78
C ASN A 302 -3.66 -8.13 11.36
N LEU A 303 -3.41 -7.00 12.03
CA LEU A 303 -2.29 -6.11 11.70
C LEU A 303 -0.96 -6.65 12.21
N ALA A 304 -0.95 -7.32 13.37
CA ALA A 304 0.26 -7.94 13.92
C ALA A 304 0.77 -9.07 13.02
N LEU A 305 -0.11 -9.99 12.59
CA LEU A 305 0.28 -11.06 11.67
C LEU A 305 0.75 -10.51 10.31
N SER A 306 0.07 -9.47 9.82
CA SER A 306 0.50 -8.75 8.61
C SER A 306 1.90 -8.16 8.75
N GLY A 307 2.19 -7.51 9.89
CA GLY A 307 3.51 -6.96 10.18
C GLY A 307 4.59 -8.04 10.24
N LEU A 308 4.29 -9.20 10.86
CA LEU A 308 5.23 -10.33 10.94
C LEU A 308 5.57 -10.92 9.57
N PHE A 309 4.61 -11.03 8.65
CA PHE A 309 4.87 -11.54 7.30
C PHE A 309 5.66 -10.56 6.42
N LEU A 310 5.71 -9.28 6.77
CA LEU A 310 6.46 -8.25 6.05
C LEU A 310 7.89 -8.05 6.56
N LEU A 311 8.25 -8.65 7.71
CA LEU A 311 9.58 -8.59 8.32
C LEU A 311 10.51 -9.71 7.80
#